data_AF-A0A1C5LZF1-F1
#
_entry.id   AF-A0A1C5LZF1-F1
#
_cell.length_a   1.000
_cell.length_b   1.000
_cell.length_c   1.000
_cell.angle_alpha   90.00
_cell.angle_beta   90.00
_cell.angle_gamma   90.00
#
_symmetry.space_group_name_H-M   'P 1'
#
loop_
_entity.id
_entity.type
_entity.pdbx_description
1 polymer ?
#
loop_
_entity_poly.entity_id
_entity_poly.type
_entity_poly.pdbx_seq_one_letter_code
_entity_poly.pdbx_strand_id
1 'polypeptide(L)'
;MKANYNVTGNDRKALVAAIEKLTGDKAVYMRMPTCAYEIGDITVDKEGSVTCEDADKLERIIHSLIADGFTPEDTEEVESDDEATGLTVSLPLDKVAVGNLTNLLTAKESLIKKALGIDDLGIEVTEDTVSFPWFTEMPEPDEVKAYTHFIASLGKMSRDLKRISATEKEVDNEKYAFRCFLLRLGFIGNEYKAERKILLKNLSGNSSWKNGAPEKEVAACE
;
A
#
# COMPACT_ATOMS: atom_id res chain seq x y z
N MET A 1 4.66 -12.37 24.83
CA MET A 1 4.02 -12.55 23.52
C MET A 1 4.49 -13.88 22.90
N LYS A 2 3.80 -14.44 21.90
CA LYS A 2 4.17 -15.73 21.27
C LYS A 2 4.00 -15.70 19.75
N ALA A 3 4.85 -16.43 19.02
CA ALA A 3 4.76 -16.64 17.58
C ALA A 3 4.96 -18.12 17.25
N ASN A 4 4.02 -18.71 16.50
CA ASN A 4 4.04 -20.12 16.14
C ASN A 4 4.61 -20.32 14.74
N TYR A 5 5.62 -21.17 14.58
CA TYR A 5 6.22 -21.51 13.28
C TYR A 5 5.94 -22.95 12.83
N ASN A 6 5.37 -23.78 13.70
CA ASN A 6 5.01 -25.18 13.42
C ASN A 6 6.15 -26.03 12.82
N VAL A 7 7.39 -25.70 13.21
CA VAL A 7 8.60 -26.42 12.77
C VAL A 7 9.04 -27.42 13.82
N THR A 8 9.35 -28.65 13.39
CA THR A 8 9.79 -29.73 14.28
C THR A 8 11.12 -30.33 13.81
N GLY A 9 11.76 -31.14 14.66
CA GLY A 9 12.95 -31.90 14.28
C GLY A 9 14.14 -31.05 13.86
N ASN A 10 14.61 -31.21 12.61
CA ASN A 10 15.76 -30.48 12.08
C ASN A 10 15.44 -29.01 11.80
N ASP A 11 14.22 -28.70 11.35
CA ASP A 11 13.82 -27.32 11.03
C ASP A 11 13.70 -26.50 12.32
N ARG A 12 13.26 -27.14 13.41
CA ARG A 12 13.31 -26.53 14.74
C ARG A 12 14.73 -26.17 15.18
N LYS A 13 15.73 -27.00 14.88
CA LYS A 13 17.14 -26.68 15.19
C LYS A 13 17.66 -25.52 14.33
N ALA A 14 17.23 -25.45 13.07
CA ALA A 14 17.57 -24.33 12.20
C ALA A 14 16.95 -23.02 12.72
N LEU A 15 15.70 -23.04 13.16
CA LEU A 15 15.03 -21.91 13.82
C LEU A 15 15.80 -21.45 15.08
N VAL A 16 16.17 -22.39 15.95
CA VAL A 16 16.95 -22.10 17.16
C VAL A 16 18.30 -21.47 16.81
N ALA A 17 19.01 -22.02 15.82
CA ALA A 17 20.30 -21.48 15.39
C ALA A 17 20.19 -20.08 14.77
N ALA A 18 19.09 -19.80 14.05
CA ALA A 18 18.81 -18.47 13.54
C ALA A 18 18.59 -17.48 14.70
N ILE A 19 17.80 -17.86 15.71
CA ILE A 19 17.58 -17.01 16.89
C ILE A 19 18.88 -16.78 17.67
N GLU A 20 19.71 -17.81 17.89
CA GLU A 20 21.04 -17.66 18.53
C GLU A 20 21.92 -16.63 17.81
N LYS A 21 21.87 -16.61 16.46
CA LYS A 21 22.63 -15.65 15.65
C LYS A 21 22.08 -14.23 15.78
N LEU A 22 20.76 -14.09 15.94
CA LEU A 22 20.08 -12.79 16.05
C LEU A 22 20.26 -12.15 17.43
N THR A 23 20.09 -12.91 18.51
CA THR A 23 20.27 -12.38 19.88
C THR A 23 21.72 -12.40 20.34
N GLY A 24 22.56 -13.27 19.76
CA GLY A 24 23.93 -13.51 20.23
C GLY A 24 24.01 -14.40 21.47
N ASP A 25 22.86 -14.83 22.01
CA ASP A 25 22.77 -15.72 23.15
C ASP A 25 22.80 -17.18 22.70
N LYS A 26 23.39 -18.06 23.52
CA LYS A 26 23.44 -19.51 23.21
C LYS A 26 22.18 -20.21 23.69
N ALA A 27 21.68 -21.13 22.87
CA ALA A 27 20.54 -21.96 23.16
C ALA A 27 20.89 -23.06 24.16
N VAL A 28 20.09 -23.15 25.22
CA VAL A 28 20.17 -24.19 26.24
C VAL A 28 18.97 -25.11 26.12
N TYR A 29 19.21 -26.39 25.88
CA TYR A 29 18.13 -27.38 25.77
C TYR A 29 17.65 -27.85 27.15
N MET A 30 16.37 -27.62 27.44
CA MET A 30 15.74 -27.79 28.77
C MET A 30 15.39 -29.23 29.16
N ARG A 31 15.60 -30.20 28.26
CA ARG A 31 15.30 -31.63 28.48
C ARG A 31 13.83 -31.88 28.89
N MET A 32 13.50 -33.09 29.31
CA MET A 32 12.15 -33.44 29.76
C MET A 32 11.79 -32.70 31.06
N PRO A 33 10.52 -32.29 31.28
CA PRO A 33 9.33 -32.62 30.46
C PRO A 33 9.04 -31.65 29.31
N THR A 34 9.66 -30.48 29.27
CA THR A 34 9.30 -29.41 28.33
C THR A 34 9.92 -29.57 26.94
N CYS A 35 11.12 -30.16 26.87
CA CYS A 35 11.92 -30.30 25.66
C CYS A 35 12.10 -28.99 24.89
N ALA A 36 12.07 -27.85 25.59
CA ALA A 36 12.22 -26.50 25.03
C ALA A 36 13.70 -26.10 24.87
N TYR A 37 13.97 -25.08 24.05
CA TYR A 37 15.24 -24.37 24.02
C TYR A 37 15.06 -23.00 24.67
N GLU A 38 15.99 -22.60 25.53
CA GLU A 38 16.03 -21.28 26.14
C GLU A 38 17.21 -20.49 25.55
N ILE A 39 16.95 -19.29 25.05
CA ILE A 39 17.92 -18.42 24.36
C ILE A 39 17.77 -17.03 24.98
N GLY A 40 18.51 -16.77 26.06
CA GLY A 40 18.31 -15.57 26.86
C GLY A 40 16.92 -15.54 27.50
N ASP A 41 16.09 -14.58 27.11
CA ASP A 41 14.68 -14.39 27.52
C ASP A 41 13.66 -15.00 26.54
N ILE A 42 14.14 -15.74 25.53
CA ILE A 42 13.30 -16.39 24.52
C ILE A 42 13.24 -17.89 24.78
N THR A 43 12.05 -18.45 24.69
CA THR A 43 11.84 -19.90 24.76
C THR A 43 11.25 -20.43 23.47
N VAL A 44 11.85 -21.47 22.92
CA VAL A 44 11.35 -22.19 21.73
C VAL A 44 10.87 -23.58 22.14
N ASP A 45 9.56 -23.80 22.08
CA ASP A 45 8.95 -25.07 22.50
C ASP A 45 9.16 -26.20 21.47
N LYS A 46 8.63 -27.39 21.78
CA LYS A 46 8.76 -28.60 20.94
C LYS A 46 8.04 -28.52 19.60
N GLU A 47 7.05 -27.65 19.47
CA GLU A 47 6.18 -27.47 18.29
C GLU A 47 6.65 -26.28 17.43
N GLY A 48 7.72 -25.58 17.85
CA GLY A 48 8.26 -24.44 17.13
C GLY A 48 7.57 -23.13 17.48
N SER A 49 6.90 -23.03 18.63
CA SER A 49 6.44 -21.77 19.20
C SER A 49 7.60 -21.04 19.85
N VAL A 50 7.79 -19.78 19.49
CA VAL A 50 8.74 -18.85 20.09
C VAL A 50 7.99 -17.93 21.04
N THR A 51 8.39 -17.89 22.31
CA THR A 51 7.78 -17.03 23.34
C THR A 51 8.84 -16.11 23.93
N CYS A 52 8.52 -14.83 24.06
CA CYS A 52 9.37 -13.84 24.72
C CYS A 52 8.52 -12.95 25.63
N GLU A 53 9.08 -12.49 26.75
CA GLU A 53 8.43 -11.57 27.66
C GLU A 53 8.36 -10.14 27.08
N ASP A 54 9.39 -9.75 26.31
CA ASP A 54 9.50 -8.46 25.63
C ASP A 54 8.84 -8.54 24.24
N ALA A 55 7.80 -7.72 24.02
CA ALA A 55 7.04 -7.68 22.78
C ALA A 55 7.87 -7.09 21.62
N ASP A 56 8.49 -5.93 21.84
CA ASP A 56 9.30 -5.23 20.85
C ASP A 56 10.48 -6.10 20.39
N LYS A 57 11.08 -6.85 21.32
CA LYS A 57 12.15 -7.80 21.00
C LYS A 57 11.65 -8.96 20.16
N LEU A 58 10.46 -9.49 20.45
CA LEU A 58 9.87 -10.59 19.68
C LEU A 58 9.59 -10.17 18.23
N GLU A 59 9.04 -8.98 18.03
CA GLU A 59 8.71 -8.43 16.70
C GLU A 59 9.96 -8.28 15.83
N ARG A 60 11.06 -7.72 16.38
CA ARG A 60 12.36 -7.62 15.68
C ARG A 60 12.90 -8.98 15.24
N ILE A 61 12.71 -10.00 16.08
CA ILE A 61 13.14 -11.37 15.79
C ILE A 61 12.26 -11.97 14.69
N ILE A 62 10.93 -11.78 14.75
CA ILE A 62 10.01 -12.22 13.69
C ILE A 62 10.41 -11.64 12.34
N HIS A 63 10.65 -10.33 12.25
CA HIS A 63 11.05 -9.66 11.00
C HIS A 63 12.36 -10.24 10.43
N SER A 64 13.32 -10.50 11.31
CA SER A 64 14.61 -11.08 10.90
C SER A 64 14.49 -12.54 10.48
N LEU A 65 13.63 -13.31 11.16
CA LEU A 65 13.35 -14.71 10.83
C LEU A 65 12.62 -14.86 9.49
N ILE A 66 11.73 -13.92 9.14
CA ILE A 66 11.09 -13.88 7.82
C ILE A 66 12.15 -13.68 6.72
N ALA A 67 13.14 -12.81 6.93
CA ALA A 67 14.24 -12.63 5.99
C ALA A 67 15.10 -13.89 5.80
N ASP A 68 15.21 -14.70 6.86
CA ASP A 68 15.89 -16.01 6.84
C ASP A 68 14.97 -17.16 6.35
N GLY A 69 13.72 -16.88 5.96
CA GLY A 69 12.78 -17.82 5.35
C GLY A 69 11.85 -18.55 6.32
N PHE A 70 11.80 -18.15 7.59
CA PHE A 70 10.86 -18.68 8.59
C PHE A 70 9.64 -17.76 8.69
N THR A 71 8.48 -18.27 8.25
CA THR A 71 7.21 -17.54 8.33
C THR A 71 6.34 -18.13 9.45
N PRO A 72 5.87 -17.32 10.41
CA PRO A 72 4.98 -17.81 11.46
C PRO A 72 3.56 -18.06 10.93
N GLU A 73 2.91 -19.12 11.39
CA GLU A 73 1.55 -19.54 10.99
C GLU A 73 0.46 -18.62 11.60
N ASP A 74 0.75 -17.98 12.75
CA ASP A 74 -0.12 -16.96 13.37
C ASP A 74 0.09 -15.55 12.77
N THR A 75 0.36 -15.48 11.46
CA THR A 75 0.31 -14.18 10.78
C THR A 75 -1.16 -13.77 10.60
N GLU A 76 -1.73 -13.10 11.61
CA GLU A 76 -2.23 -11.76 11.26
C GLU A 76 -1.03 -11.08 10.62
N GLU A 77 -1.16 -10.81 9.32
CA GLU A 77 -0.17 -10.16 8.47
C GLU A 77 0.74 -9.30 9.35
N VAL A 78 2.02 -9.67 9.49
CA VAL A 78 2.98 -8.78 10.13
C VAL A 78 3.10 -7.63 9.14
N GLU A 79 2.16 -6.68 9.24
CA GLU A 79 2.36 -5.34 8.77
C GLU A 79 3.70 -4.96 9.35
N SER A 80 4.65 -4.75 8.45
CA SER A 80 5.90 -4.13 8.77
C SER A 80 5.59 -2.90 9.61
N ASP A 81 5.79 -2.98 10.92
CA ASP A 81 5.74 -1.82 11.82
C ASP A 81 7.04 -0.99 11.64
N ASP A 82 7.43 -0.76 10.37
CA ASP A 82 8.03 0.51 9.99
C ASP A 82 6.94 1.53 10.25
N GLU A 83 6.79 1.93 11.53
CA GLU A 83 6.01 3.05 12.06
C GLU A 83 5.22 3.70 10.92
N ALA A 84 4.03 3.18 10.58
CA ALA A 84 3.41 3.39 9.28
C ALA A 84 3.09 4.88 9.08
N THR A 85 4.09 5.62 8.62
CA THR A 85 4.01 7.07 8.40
C THR A 85 3.22 7.38 7.14
N GLY A 86 2.77 6.36 6.42
CA GLY A 86 1.97 6.46 5.21
C GLY A 86 0.52 6.91 5.42
N LEU A 87 -0.14 7.23 4.31
CA LEU A 87 -1.57 7.53 4.29
C LEU A 87 -2.33 6.36 3.67
N THR A 88 -3.20 5.71 4.46
CA THR A 88 -4.18 4.75 3.95
C THR A 88 -5.58 5.35 4.01
N VAL A 89 -6.21 5.50 2.84
CA VAL A 89 -7.61 5.93 2.75
C VAL A 89 -8.48 4.69 2.68
N SER A 90 -9.58 4.66 3.43
CA SER A 90 -10.52 3.54 3.43
C SER A 90 -11.93 4.01 3.10
N LEU A 91 -12.66 3.21 2.33
CA LEU A 91 -14.07 3.44 2.01
C LEU A 91 -14.92 2.24 2.47
N PRO A 92 -16.13 2.46 3.00
CA PRO A 92 -17.06 1.36 3.27
C PRO A 92 -17.40 0.60 1.99
N LEU A 93 -17.41 -0.73 2.06
CA LEU A 93 -17.66 -1.60 0.91
C LEU A 93 -19.03 -1.33 0.27
N ASP A 94 -20.04 -0.95 1.06
CA ASP A 94 -21.37 -0.60 0.55
C ASP A 94 -21.38 0.66 -0.33
N LYS A 95 -20.35 1.51 -0.24
CA LYS A 95 -20.22 2.75 -1.04
C LYS A 95 -19.44 2.54 -2.34
N VAL A 96 -18.88 1.35 -2.57
CA VAL A 96 -17.97 1.08 -3.69
C VAL A 96 -18.45 -0.15 -4.47
N ALA A 97 -18.48 -0.04 -5.80
CA ALA A 97 -18.66 -1.22 -6.64
C ALA A 97 -17.28 -1.75 -7.06
N VAL A 98 -16.72 -2.69 -6.30
CA VAL A 98 -15.32 -3.16 -6.43
C VAL A 98 -14.96 -3.51 -7.87
N GLY A 99 -15.76 -4.31 -8.57
CA GLY A 99 -15.45 -4.67 -9.97
C GLY A 99 -15.38 -3.47 -10.92
N ASN A 100 -16.22 -2.45 -10.73
CA ASN A 100 -16.15 -1.22 -11.51
C ASN A 100 -14.95 -0.36 -11.10
N LEU A 101 -14.63 -0.32 -9.80
CA LEU A 101 -13.46 0.39 -9.28
C LEU A 101 -12.17 -0.20 -9.87
N THR A 102 -12.00 -1.52 -9.82
CA THR A 102 -10.86 -2.21 -10.42
C THR A 102 -10.74 -1.88 -11.90
N ASN A 103 -11.84 -1.98 -12.66
CA ASN A 103 -11.84 -1.60 -14.09
C ASN A 103 -11.46 -0.12 -14.31
N LEU A 104 -11.90 0.78 -13.43
CA LEU A 104 -11.58 2.21 -13.52
C LEU A 104 -10.09 2.45 -13.26
N LEU A 105 -9.53 1.81 -12.24
CA LEU A 105 -8.10 1.89 -11.90
C LEU A 105 -7.25 1.34 -13.05
N THR A 106 -7.55 0.15 -13.56
CA THR A 106 -6.84 -0.45 -14.70
C THR A 106 -6.91 0.43 -15.95
N ALA A 107 -8.09 0.99 -16.27
CA ALA A 107 -8.25 1.81 -17.48
C ALA A 107 -7.50 3.15 -17.43
N LYS A 108 -7.02 3.57 -16.26
CA LYS A 108 -6.38 4.87 -16.02
C LYS A 108 -5.07 4.72 -15.25
N GLU A 109 -4.52 3.51 -15.19
CA GLU A 109 -3.42 3.14 -14.30
C GLU A 109 -2.21 4.06 -14.51
N SER A 110 -1.73 4.20 -15.74
CA SER A 110 -0.56 5.04 -16.05
C SER A 110 -0.75 6.50 -15.64
N LEU A 111 -1.95 7.05 -15.82
CA LEU A 111 -2.24 8.44 -15.47
C LEU A 111 -2.36 8.62 -13.96
N ILE A 112 -3.00 7.69 -13.25
CA ILE A 112 -3.18 7.79 -11.80
C ILE A 112 -1.83 7.61 -11.09
N LYS A 113 -1.04 6.61 -11.48
CA LYS A 113 0.33 6.39 -10.96
C LYS A 113 1.18 7.65 -11.09
N LYS A 114 1.23 8.24 -12.28
CA LYS A 114 1.96 9.51 -12.51
C LYS A 114 1.38 10.67 -11.71
N ALA A 115 0.05 10.84 -11.68
CA ALA A 115 -0.60 11.96 -11.00
C ALA A 115 -0.31 11.97 -9.48
N LEU A 116 -0.36 10.80 -8.85
CA LEU A 116 -0.10 10.63 -7.42
C LEU A 116 1.38 10.46 -7.10
N GLY A 117 2.21 10.11 -8.09
CA GLY A 117 3.64 9.85 -7.89
C GLY A 117 3.91 8.52 -7.20
N ILE A 118 3.11 7.50 -7.51
CA ILE A 118 3.16 6.17 -6.89
C ILE A 118 3.38 5.09 -7.95
N ASP A 119 3.98 3.97 -7.54
CA ASP A 119 4.32 2.86 -8.44
C ASP A 119 3.24 1.77 -8.48
N ASP A 120 2.41 1.67 -7.44
CA ASP A 120 1.37 0.65 -7.30
C ASP A 120 -0.02 1.23 -7.02
N LEU A 121 -1.06 0.55 -7.52
CA LEU A 121 -2.48 0.91 -7.33
C LEU A 121 -3.29 -0.24 -6.71
N GLY A 122 -2.62 -1.15 -6.01
CA GLY A 122 -3.26 -2.22 -5.26
C GLY A 122 -4.35 -1.69 -4.33
N ILE A 123 -5.41 -2.46 -4.20
CA ILE A 123 -6.46 -2.20 -3.22
C ILE A 123 -6.65 -3.46 -2.38
N GLU A 124 -6.87 -3.27 -1.10
CA GLU A 124 -7.20 -4.35 -0.18
C GLU A 124 -8.70 -4.31 0.07
N VAL A 125 -9.33 -5.48 0.03
CA VAL A 125 -10.77 -5.61 0.21
C VAL A 125 -11.01 -6.56 1.38
N THR A 126 -11.58 -6.02 2.44
CA THR A 126 -12.03 -6.78 3.61
C THR A 126 -13.54 -7.03 3.53
N GLU A 127 -14.12 -7.63 4.57
CA GLU A 127 -15.57 -7.89 4.62
C GLU A 127 -16.40 -6.59 4.56
N ASP A 128 -15.90 -5.50 5.14
CA ASP A 128 -16.66 -4.25 5.32
C ASP A 128 -16.02 -3.02 4.64
N THR A 129 -14.76 -3.10 4.22
CA THR A 129 -14.01 -1.94 3.71
C THR A 129 -13.17 -2.24 2.47
N VAL A 130 -12.91 -1.19 1.70
CA VAL A 130 -11.91 -1.15 0.65
C VAL A 130 -10.84 -0.13 1.04
N SER A 131 -9.60 -0.60 1.18
CA SER A 131 -8.45 0.20 1.60
C SER A 131 -7.53 0.50 0.41
N PHE A 132 -6.94 1.69 0.43
CA PHE A 132 -6.05 2.21 -0.61
C PHE A 132 -4.68 2.51 0.01
N PRO A 133 -3.82 1.50 0.22
CA PRO A 133 -2.50 1.63 0.85
C PRO A 133 -1.47 2.18 -0.15
N TRP A 134 -1.78 3.31 -0.79
CA TRP A 134 -1.01 3.83 -1.93
C TRP A 134 0.20 4.67 -1.52
N PHE A 135 0.23 5.20 -0.30
CA PHE A 135 1.22 6.17 0.14
C PHE A 135 2.04 5.61 1.30
N THR A 136 3.33 5.38 1.06
CA THR A 136 4.27 4.88 2.08
C THR A 136 4.71 5.97 3.06
N GLU A 137 4.65 7.24 2.66
CA GLU A 137 5.00 8.41 3.47
C GLU A 137 3.79 9.35 3.60
N MET A 138 3.73 10.13 4.69
CA MET A 138 2.63 11.08 4.93
C MET A 138 2.75 12.25 3.94
N PRO A 139 1.75 12.45 3.05
CA PRO A 139 1.76 13.60 2.15
C PRO A 139 1.55 14.92 2.90
N GLU A 140 1.88 16.03 2.25
CA GLU A 140 1.55 17.37 2.77
C GLU A 140 0.03 17.53 3.00
N PRO A 141 -0.43 18.36 3.96
CA PRO A 141 -1.85 18.46 4.32
C PRO A 141 -2.80 18.75 3.15
N ASP A 142 -2.38 19.61 2.22
CA ASP A 142 -3.16 19.92 1.02
C ASP A 142 -3.25 18.71 0.07
N GLU A 143 -2.22 17.87 0.03
CA GLU A 143 -2.17 16.64 -0.76
C GLU A 143 -3.03 15.55 -0.14
N VAL A 144 -2.96 15.36 1.18
CA VAL A 144 -3.84 14.44 1.92
C VAL A 144 -5.30 14.74 1.58
N LYS A 145 -5.70 16.02 1.61
CA LYS A 145 -7.06 16.44 1.24
C LYS A 145 -7.38 16.12 -0.22
N ALA A 146 -6.47 16.44 -1.15
CA ALA A 146 -6.67 16.20 -2.58
C ALA A 146 -6.82 14.70 -2.90
N TYR A 147 -5.94 13.86 -2.34
CA TYR A 147 -5.92 12.42 -2.56
C TYR A 147 -7.13 11.73 -1.90
N THR A 148 -7.48 12.10 -0.67
CA THR A 148 -8.67 11.58 0.01
C THR A 148 -9.93 11.89 -0.79
N HIS A 149 -10.09 13.14 -1.26
CA HIS A 149 -11.25 13.51 -2.05
C HIS A 149 -11.27 12.83 -3.42
N PHE A 150 -10.10 12.64 -4.05
CA PHE A 150 -9.97 11.90 -5.30
C PHE A 150 -10.41 10.45 -5.14
N ILE A 151 -9.91 9.74 -4.13
CA ILE A 151 -10.26 8.34 -3.83
C ILE A 151 -11.75 8.20 -3.52
N ALA A 152 -12.32 9.09 -2.70
CA ALA A 152 -13.76 9.12 -2.43
C ALA A 152 -14.58 9.31 -3.72
N SER A 153 -14.11 10.16 -4.64
CA SER A 153 -14.76 10.39 -5.93
C SER A 153 -14.67 9.18 -6.86
N LEU A 154 -13.56 8.41 -6.83
CA LEU A 154 -13.44 7.15 -7.55
C LEU A 154 -14.44 6.11 -7.03
N GLY A 155 -14.54 5.98 -5.70
CA GLY A 155 -15.51 5.10 -5.05
C GLY A 155 -16.94 5.45 -5.47
N LYS A 156 -17.33 6.73 -5.39
CA LYS A 156 -18.64 7.21 -5.86
C LYS A 156 -18.89 6.89 -7.34
N MET A 157 -17.93 7.21 -8.21
CA MET A 157 -18.06 6.98 -9.65
C MET A 157 -18.19 5.49 -9.99
N SER A 158 -17.52 4.61 -9.24
CA SER A 158 -17.63 3.15 -9.41
C SER A 158 -19.07 2.65 -9.24
N ARG A 159 -19.81 3.26 -8.30
CA ARG A 159 -21.19 2.92 -7.97
C ARG A 159 -22.20 3.58 -8.90
N ASP A 160 -21.98 4.84 -9.27
CA ASP A 160 -22.89 5.61 -10.11
C ASP A 160 -22.95 5.07 -11.56
N LEU A 161 -21.85 4.48 -12.05
CA LEU A 161 -21.80 3.93 -13.41
C LEU A 161 -22.20 2.46 -13.45
N LYS A 162 -23.13 2.12 -14.35
CA LYS A 162 -23.59 0.73 -14.55
C LYS A 162 -22.48 -0.22 -15.02
N ARG A 163 -21.53 0.26 -15.82
CA ARG A 163 -20.38 -0.51 -16.33
C ARG A 163 -19.21 0.41 -16.63
N ILE A 164 -18.00 -0.04 -16.32
CA ILE A 164 -16.73 0.60 -16.68
C ILE A 164 -15.87 -0.41 -17.47
N SER A 165 -15.19 0.03 -18.53
CA SER A 165 -14.26 -0.82 -19.30
C SER A 165 -12.86 -0.68 -18.72
N ALA A 166 -12.15 -1.79 -18.56
CA ALA A 166 -10.76 -1.82 -18.09
C ALA A 166 -9.73 -1.39 -19.16
N THR A 167 -10.17 -1.13 -20.39
CA THR A 167 -9.27 -0.78 -21.50
C THR A 167 -8.57 0.55 -21.27
N GLU A 168 -7.25 0.47 -21.08
CA GLU A 168 -6.40 1.64 -21.07
C GLU A 168 -6.37 2.28 -22.47
N LYS A 169 -6.33 3.62 -22.50
CA LYS A 169 -6.22 4.38 -23.73
C LYS A 169 -4.93 5.16 -23.68
N GLU A 170 -4.12 5.01 -24.72
CA GLU A 170 -2.96 5.87 -24.91
C GLU A 170 -3.42 7.33 -25.05
N VAL A 171 -2.66 8.22 -24.43
CA VAL A 171 -2.98 9.64 -24.38
C VAL A 171 -1.73 10.43 -24.70
N ASP A 172 -1.80 11.28 -25.74
CA ASP A 172 -0.71 12.17 -26.12
C ASP A 172 -0.50 13.33 -25.14
N ASN A 173 -1.59 13.82 -24.53
CA ASN A 173 -1.57 14.90 -23.53
C ASN A 173 -2.22 14.48 -22.22
N GLU A 174 -1.38 14.03 -21.29
CA GLU A 174 -1.77 13.51 -19.98
C GLU A 174 -2.53 14.56 -19.14
N LYS A 175 -2.03 15.81 -19.06
CA LYS A 175 -2.70 16.87 -18.29
C LYS A 175 -4.11 17.16 -18.81
N TYR A 176 -4.30 17.17 -20.12
CA TYR A 176 -5.62 17.39 -20.69
C TYR A 176 -6.57 16.23 -20.37
N ALA A 177 -6.14 14.99 -20.60
CA ALA A 177 -6.99 13.83 -20.35
C ALA A 177 -7.33 13.66 -18.88
N PHE A 178 -6.36 13.84 -17.98
CA PHE A 178 -6.60 13.75 -16.54
C PHE A 178 -7.48 14.89 -16.05
N ARG A 179 -7.33 16.12 -16.58
CA ARG A 179 -8.29 17.20 -16.30
C ARG A 179 -9.71 16.81 -16.69
N CYS A 180 -9.93 16.28 -17.89
CA CYS A 180 -11.25 15.81 -18.31
C CYS A 180 -11.79 14.72 -17.38
N PHE A 181 -10.92 13.85 -16.87
CA PHE A 181 -11.28 12.85 -15.89
C PHE A 181 -11.70 13.47 -14.55
N LEU A 182 -10.94 14.43 -14.02
CA LEU A 182 -11.28 15.16 -12.80
C LEU A 182 -12.62 15.91 -12.93
N LEU A 183 -12.93 16.48 -14.09
CA LEU A 183 -14.24 17.08 -14.35
C LEU A 183 -15.37 16.06 -14.26
N ARG A 184 -15.15 14.84 -14.78
CA ARG A 184 -16.13 13.75 -14.68
C ARG A 184 -16.30 13.23 -13.25
N LEU A 185 -15.26 13.32 -12.43
CA LEU A 185 -15.30 13.00 -11.00
C LEU A 185 -15.97 14.10 -10.15
N GLY A 186 -16.21 15.30 -10.72
CA GLY A 186 -16.91 16.39 -10.05
C GLY A 186 -16.01 17.50 -9.50
N PHE A 187 -14.72 17.54 -9.84
CA PHE A 187 -13.79 18.61 -9.45
C PHE A 187 -14.05 19.90 -10.25
N ILE A 188 -15.22 20.51 -10.09
CA ILE A 188 -15.74 21.65 -10.86
C ILE A 188 -15.89 22.88 -9.96
N GLY A 189 -15.34 24.02 -10.37
CA GLY A 189 -15.41 25.26 -9.60
C GLY A 189 -14.08 25.68 -8.97
N ASN A 190 -14.12 26.77 -8.20
CA ASN A 190 -12.94 27.39 -7.61
C ASN A 190 -12.47 26.67 -6.33
N GLU A 191 -13.38 26.01 -5.61
CA GLU A 191 -13.05 25.26 -4.40
C GLU A 191 -12.05 24.12 -4.67
N TYR A 192 -12.16 23.46 -5.83
CA TYR A 192 -11.26 22.38 -6.25
C TYR A 192 -9.98 22.86 -6.96
N LYS A 193 -9.70 24.17 -6.95
CA LYS A 193 -8.58 24.72 -7.72
C LYS A 193 -7.23 24.22 -7.20
N ALA A 194 -7.08 24.08 -5.88
CA ALA A 194 -5.86 23.59 -5.25
C ALA A 194 -5.66 22.10 -5.54
N GLU A 195 -6.71 21.30 -5.37
CA GLU A 195 -6.73 19.87 -5.60
C GLU A 195 -6.42 19.54 -7.07
N ARG A 196 -7.04 20.25 -8.02
CA ARG A 196 -6.70 20.10 -9.45
C ARG A 196 -5.24 20.46 -9.75
N LYS A 197 -4.67 21.46 -9.06
CA LYS A 197 -3.27 21.84 -9.26
C LYS A 197 -2.35 20.71 -8.78
N ILE A 198 -2.64 20.12 -7.63
CA ILE A 198 -1.89 18.99 -7.05
C ILE A 198 -1.97 17.78 -7.97
N LEU A 199 -3.19 17.34 -8.31
CA LEU A 199 -3.45 16.13 -9.12
C LEU A 199 -2.95 16.23 -10.58
N LEU A 200 -2.60 17.42 -11.07
CA LEU A 200 -2.08 17.64 -12.43
C LEU A 200 -0.58 17.98 -12.45
N LYS A 201 0.08 18.12 -11.28
CA LYS A 201 1.44 18.67 -11.18
C LYS A 201 2.49 17.80 -11.87
N ASN A 202 2.35 16.47 -11.76
CA ASN A 202 3.31 15.47 -12.23
C ASN A 202 3.07 15.00 -13.67
N LEU A 203 1.95 15.40 -14.29
CA LEU A 203 1.58 14.97 -15.63
C LEU A 203 2.25 15.85 -16.70
N SER A 204 2.43 15.30 -17.91
CA SER A 204 3.00 16.06 -19.04
C SER A 204 1.93 16.77 -19.89
N GLY A 205 2.36 17.74 -20.70
CA GLY A 205 1.49 18.46 -21.63
C GLY A 205 0.77 19.69 -21.05
N ASN A 206 -0.37 20.04 -21.67
CA ASN A 206 -1.14 21.26 -21.36
C ASN A 206 -2.60 20.91 -21.01
N SER A 207 -3.16 21.54 -19.99
CA SER A 207 -4.52 21.24 -19.52
C SER A 207 -5.66 21.85 -20.34
N SER A 208 -5.38 22.71 -21.31
CA SER A 208 -6.37 23.45 -22.11
C SER A 208 -6.64 22.84 -23.49
N TRP A 209 -5.65 22.21 -24.13
CA TRP A 209 -5.76 21.70 -25.50
C TRP A 209 -5.42 20.22 -25.60
N LYS A 210 -6.29 19.43 -26.23
CA LYS A 210 -6.12 17.98 -26.38
C LYS A 210 -4.83 17.60 -27.11
N ASN A 211 -4.45 18.35 -28.15
CA ASN A 211 -3.30 18.05 -29.00
C ASN A 211 -2.09 18.96 -28.71
N GLY A 212 -1.99 19.50 -27.50
CA GLY A 212 -0.98 20.52 -27.17
C GLY A 212 -1.41 21.92 -27.59
N ALA A 213 -0.71 22.94 -27.07
CA ALA A 213 -0.98 24.31 -27.48
C ALA A 213 -0.66 24.45 -28.98
N PRO A 214 -1.50 25.14 -29.78
CA PRO A 214 -1.16 25.41 -31.17
C PRO A 214 0.19 26.15 -31.20
N GLU A 215 1.09 25.73 -32.08
CA GLU A 215 2.33 26.48 -32.34
C GLU A 215 1.93 27.92 -32.64
N LYS A 216 2.36 28.86 -31.79
CA LYS A 216 2.24 30.27 -32.14
C LYS A 216 3.18 30.48 -33.32
N GLU A 217 2.64 30.69 -34.51
CA GLU A 217 3.36 31.44 -35.54
C GLU A 217 3.84 32.73 -34.87
N VAL A 218 5.15 32.81 -34.67
CA VAL A 218 5.78 34.03 -34.17
C VAL A 218 5.60 35.04 -35.29
N ALA A 219 4.54 35.84 -35.22
CA ALA A 219 4.39 37.01 -36.05
C ALA A 219 5.59 37.91 -35.76
N ALA A 220 6.59 37.86 -36.64
CA ALA A 220 7.62 38.87 -36.72
C ALA A 220 6.92 40.19 -37.05
N CYS A 221 6.82 41.08 -36.07
CA CYS A 221 6.57 42.49 -36.38
C CYS A 221 7.89 43.05 -36.93
N GLU A 222 7.91 43.34 -38.24
CA GLU A 222 8.77 44.38 -38.82
C GLU A 222 8.32 45.78 -38.36
#